data_AF-A0A941G9R6-F1
#
_entry.id   AF-A0A941G9R6-F1
#
_cell.length_a   1.000
_cell.length_b   1.000
_cell.length_c   1.000
_cell.angle_alpha   90.00
_cell.angle_beta   90.00
_cell.angle_gamma   90.00
#
_symmetry.space_group_name_H-M   'P 1'
#
loop_
_entity.id
_entity.type
_entity.pdbx_description
1 polymer ?
#
loop_
_entity_poly.entity_id
_entity_poly.type
_entity_poly.pdbx_seq_one_letter_code
_entity_poly.pdbx_strand_id
1 'polypeptide(L)'
;HYVPASDEESRRIVRIAREWAVREQLPNVYDSLGICHVVLPQGGHLRPGMFCVGGDSHSPTGGAFGAYMFGIGSTEMLGVAVTGGIWVRVPRTLMMRWNGRLGAGVTAKDMMLRMIGRLGMNGGRYQAVEFCGEAVRALSMQERMTLSNMSAELGSQVGLGAPDATTEAWLRAAGARGPPDIAHWQSDPGADAEWHDFAPAA
;
A
#
# COMPACT_ATOMS: atom_id res chain seq x y z
N HIS A 1 -3.38 -17.03 1.52
CA HIS A 1 -4.81 -17.31 1.74
C HIS A 1 -5.11 -18.77 2.05
N TYR A 2 -4.55 -19.75 1.31
CA TYR A 2 -4.92 -21.17 1.42
C TYR A 2 -4.02 -22.02 2.34
N VAL A 3 -3.34 -21.39 3.31
CA VAL A 3 -2.43 -22.09 4.25
C VAL A 3 -2.89 -21.82 5.70
N PRO A 4 -3.01 -22.85 6.57
CA PRO A 4 -2.85 -24.28 6.25
C PRO A 4 -3.99 -24.80 5.35
N ALA A 5 -3.65 -25.65 4.38
CA ALA A 5 -4.63 -26.16 3.42
C ALA A 5 -5.59 -27.17 4.10
N SER A 6 -6.86 -26.80 4.22
CA SER A 6 -7.90 -27.59 4.88
C SER A 6 -8.56 -28.65 4.00
N ASP A 7 -8.55 -28.44 2.68
CA ASP A 7 -9.26 -29.26 1.69
C ASP A 7 -8.40 -29.52 0.44
N GLU A 8 -8.90 -30.40 -0.44
CA GLU A 8 -8.16 -30.82 -1.63
C GLU A 8 -7.97 -29.69 -2.64
N GLU A 9 -8.93 -28.77 -2.74
CA GLU A 9 -8.83 -27.61 -3.62
C GLU A 9 -7.69 -26.68 -3.17
N SER A 10 -7.65 -26.33 -1.88
CA SER A 10 -6.60 -25.53 -1.28
C SER A 10 -5.23 -26.19 -1.43
N ARG A 11 -5.13 -27.52 -1.25
CA ARG A 11 -3.89 -28.27 -1.50
C ARG A 11 -3.46 -28.20 -2.96
N ARG A 12 -4.40 -28.31 -3.90
CA ARG A 12 -4.13 -28.17 -5.34
C ARG A 12 -3.61 -26.78 -5.66
N ILE A 13 -4.23 -25.72 -5.13
CA ILE A 13 -3.80 -24.33 -5.34
C ILE A 13 -2.37 -24.12 -4.82
N VAL A 14 -2.09 -24.54 -3.58
CA VAL A 14 -0.76 -24.41 -2.97
C VAL A 14 0.29 -25.19 -3.78
N ARG A 15 -0.03 -26.41 -4.23
CA ARG A 15 0.87 -27.23 -5.05
C ARG A 15 1.19 -26.53 -6.38
N ILE A 16 0.18 -26.07 -7.12
CA ILE A 16 0.38 -25.36 -8.40
C ILE A 16 1.24 -24.12 -8.20
N ALA A 17 1.00 -23.32 -7.16
CA ALA A 17 1.78 -22.11 -6.89
C ALA A 17 3.26 -22.42 -6.61
N ARG A 18 3.54 -23.46 -5.82
CA ARG A 18 4.91 -23.91 -5.51
C ARG A 18 5.63 -24.43 -6.75
N GLU A 19 4.99 -25.31 -7.50
CA GLU A 19 5.54 -25.88 -8.74
C GLU A 19 5.84 -24.80 -9.77
N TRP A 20 4.92 -23.85 -9.94
CA TRP A 20 5.10 -22.71 -10.83
C TRP A 20 6.27 -21.84 -10.40
N ALA A 21 6.36 -21.47 -9.12
CA ALA A 21 7.44 -20.62 -8.62
C ALA A 21 8.84 -21.23 -8.83
N VAL A 22 8.96 -22.56 -8.67
CA VAL A 22 10.20 -23.29 -8.97
C VAL A 22 10.49 -23.30 -10.47
N ARG A 23 9.48 -23.61 -11.30
CA ARG A 23 9.64 -23.69 -12.75
C ARG A 23 10.06 -22.35 -13.37
N GLU A 24 9.45 -21.25 -12.93
CA GLU A 24 9.78 -19.90 -13.41
C GLU A 24 10.99 -19.29 -12.69
N GLN A 25 11.62 -20.02 -11.76
CA GLN A 25 12.80 -19.59 -11.01
C GLN A 25 12.62 -18.22 -10.34
N LEU A 26 11.46 -18.01 -9.71
CA LEU A 26 11.16 -16.72 -9.09
C LEU A 26 12.18 -16.41 -7.99
N PRO A 27 12.82 -15.23 -8.03
CA PRO A 27 13.91 -14.92 -7.11
C PRO A 27 13.43 -14.68 -5.67
N ASN A 28 12.16 -14.34 -5.49
CA ASN A 28 11.56 -13.98 -4.20
C ASN A 28 10.27 -14.77 -3.99
N VAL A 29 10.35 -15.87 -3.24
CA VAL A 29 9.22 -16.74 -2.91
C VAL A 29 9.09 -16.84 -1.39
N TYR A 30 7.94 -16.43 -0.86
CA TYR A 30 7.64 -16.44 0.57
C TYR A 30 6.46 -17.38 0.83
N ASP A 31 6.74 -18.55 1.39
CA ASP A 31 5.75 -19.58 1.65
C ASP A 31 5.51 -19.72 3.15
N SER A 32 4.25 -19.58 3.57
CA SER A 32 3.82 -19.85 4.95
C SER A 32 4.49 -18.96 6.01
N LEU A 33 4.93 -17.75 5.63
CA LEU A 33 5.65 -16.82 6.51
C LEU A 33 4.77 -15.71 7.10
N GLY A 34 3.59 -15.44 6.52
CA GLY A 34 2.69 -14.40 7.02
C GLY A 34 1.77 -13.83 5.94
N ILE A 35 1.12 -12.72 6.27
CA ILE A 35 0.22 -11.99 5.37
C ILE A 35 1.07 -11.23 4.34
N CYS A 36 0.66 -11.26 3.07
CA CYS A 36 1.40 -10.67 1.94
C CYS A 36 1.81 -9.21 2.18
N HIS A 37 0.87 -8.37 2.63
CA HIS A 37 1.11 -6.94 2.88
C HIS A 37 1.94 -6.63 4.12
N VAL A 38 2.37 -7.66 4.87
CA VAL A 38 3.33 -7.55 5.96
C VAL A 38 4.69 -8.07 5.51
N VAL A 39 4.71 -9.27 4.91
CA VAL A 39 5.93 -9.93 4.44
C VAL A 39 6.63 -9.12 3.34
N LEU A 40 5.86 -8.54 2.41
CA LEU A 40 6.41 -7.77 1.30
C LEU A 40 7.18 -6.51 1.80
N PRO A 41 6.62 -5.66 2.67
CA PRO A 41 7.37 -4.59 3.33
C PRO A 41 8.55 -5.04 4.20
N GLN A 42 8.40 -6.13 4.96
CA GLN A 42 9.46 -6.66 5.83
C GLN A 42 10.67 -7.15 5.04
N GLY A 43 10.44 -7.67 3.83
CA GLY A 43 11.49 -8.06 2.89
C GLY A 43 12.14 -6.91 2.13
N GLY A 44 11.72 -5.65 2.37
CA GLY A 44 12.31 -4.48 1.72
C GLY A 44 12.01 -4.37 0.21
N HIS A 45 10.93 -5.01 -0.26
CA HIS A 45 10.57 -5.09 -1.69
C HIS A 45 9.88 -3.85 -2.23
N LEU A 46 9.41 -2.97 -1.36
CA LEU A 46 8.68 -1.76 -1.73
C LEU A 46 9.57 -0.55 -1.52
N ARG A 47 9.66 0.32 -2.53
CA ARG A 47 10.49 1.52 -2.50
C ARG A 47 9.73 2.70 -3.09
N PRO A 48 10.07 3.94 -2.67
CA PRO A 48 9.57 5.15 -3.31
C PRO A 48 9.72 5.09 -4.83
N GLY A 49 8.66 5.50 -5.54
CA GLY A 49 8.64 5.57 -7.00
C GLY A 49 8.36 4.27 -7.74
N MET A 50 8.25 3.15 -7.03
CA MET A 50 7.87 1.90 -7.67
C MET A 50 6.42 1.94 -8.17
N PHE A 51 6.18 1.37 -9.34
CA PHE A 51 4.85 1.08 -9.85
C PHE A 51 4.62 -0.43 -9.73
N CYS A 52 3.71 -0.83 -8.84
CA CYS A 52 3.50 -2.21 -8.44
C CYS A 52 2.05 -2.62 -8.60
N VAL A 53 1.82 -3.90 -8.83
CA VAL A 53 0.48 -4.50 -8.81
C VAL A 53 0.49 -5.74 -7.94
N GLY A 54 -0.63 -6.03 -7.29
CA GLY A 54 -0.81 -7.25 -6.51
C GLY A 54 -2.13 -7.93 -6.81
N GLY A 55 -2.20 -9.25 -6.59
CA GLY A 55 -3.42 -10.04 -6.78
C GLY A 55 -4.41 -9.96 -5.61
N ASP A 56 -4.30 -8.93 -4.79
CA ASP A 56 -5.07 -8.75 -3.56
C ASP A 56 -5.60 -7.31 -3.45
N SER A 57 -6.82 -7.13 -2.94
CA SER A 57 -7.47 -5.81 -2.83
C SER A 57 -6.72 -4.82 -1.94
N HIS A 58 -5.97 -5.31 -0.96
CA HIS A 58 -5.26 -4.50 0.02
C HIS A 58 -3.80 -4.20 -0.38
N SER A 59 -3.43 -4.50 -1.63
CA SER A 59 -2.19 -4.07 -2.27
C SER A 59 -1.87 -2.57 -2.11
N PRO A 60 -2.85 -1.65 -1.97
CA PRO A 60 -2.60 -0.27 -1.59
C PRO A 60 -1.70 -0.04 -0.38
N THR A 61 -1.47 -1.03 0.51
CA THR A 61 -0.46 -0.95 1.58
C THR A 61 0.92 -0.49 1.09
N GLY A 62 1.31 -0.82 -0.15
CA GLY A 62 2.58 -0.36 -0.73
C GLY A 62 2.72 1.17 -0.80
N GLY A 63 1.60 1.90 -0.87
CA GLY A 63 1.61 3.36 -0.92
C GLY A 63 2.16 4.04 0.33
N ALA A 64 2.24 3.35 1.48
CA ALA A 64 2.91 3.87 2.67
C ALA A 64 4.42 4.12 2.46
N PHE A 65 5.00 3.51 1.42
CA PHE A 65 6.40 3.64 1.02
C PHE A 65 6.61 4.62 -0.14
N GLY A 66 5.58 5.38 -0.53
CA GLY A 66 5.62 6.20 -1.76
C GLY A 66 5.64 5.35 -3.04
N ALA A 67 5.19 4.10 -2.99
CA ALA A 67 5.03 3.24 -4.16
C ALA A 67 3.58 3.29 -4.67
N TYR A 68 3.40 3.44 -5.97
CA TYR A 68 2.08 3.34 -6.58
C TYR A 68 1.71 1.85 -6.71
N MET A 69 1.04 1.30 -5.70
CA MET A 69 0.66 -0.12 -5.65
C MET A 69 -0.86 -0.31 -5.54
N PHE A 70 -1.44 -1.16 -6.38
CA PHE A 70 -2.88 -1.42 -6.38
C PHE A 70 -3.21 -2.88 -6.73
N GLY A 71 -4.44 -3.28 -6.37
CA GLY A 71 -4.95 -4.63 -6.61
C GLY A 71 -5.47 -4.79 -8.03
N ILE A 72 -5.16 -5.93 -8.67
CA ILE A 72 -5.63 -6.28 -10.02
C ILE A 72 -6.18 -7.71 -10.06
N GLY A 73 -7.01 -7.99 -11.06
CA GLY A 73 -7.57 -9.33 -11.30
C GLY A 73 -6.58 -10.30 -11.95
N SER A 74 -6.97 -11.57 -12.05
CA SER A 74 -6.13 -12.63 -12.63
C SER A 74 -5.77 -12.42 -14.09
N THR A 75 -6.70 -11.88 -14.90
CA THR A 75 -6.45 -11.56 -16.33
C THR A 75 -5.39 -10.48 -16.47
N GLU A 76 -5.47 -9.43 -15.67
CA GLU A 76 -4.49 -8.33 -15.66
C GLU A 76 -3.14 -8.83 -15.14
N MET A 77 -3.14 -9.66 -14.09
CA MET A 77 -1.93 -10.26 -13.54
C MET A 77 -1.20 -11.12 -14.57
N LEU A 78 -1.93 -11.93 -15.36
CA LEU A 78 -1.34 -12.68 -16.47
C LEU A 78 -0.73 -11.72 -17.52
N GLY A 79 -1.44 -10.64 -17.86
CA GLY A 79 -0.94 -9.61 -18.77
C GLY A 79 0.38 -9.00 -18.29
N VAL A 80 0.47 -8.63 -17.01
CA VAL A 80 1.69 -8.08 -16.40
C VAL A 80 2.81 -9.11 -16.38
N ALA A 81 2.53 -10.35 -16.00
CA ALA A 81 3.54 -11.41 -15.96
C ALA A 81 4.15 -11.71 -17.35
N VAL A 82 3.36 -11.57 -18.42
CA VAL A 82 3.80 -11.83 -19.80
C VAL A 82 4.46 -10.60 -20.43
N THR A 83 3.95 -9.39 -20.18
CA THR A 83 4.34 -8.18 -20.92
C THR A 83 5.20 -7.21 -20.10
N GLY A 84 5.21 -7.35 -18.78
CA GLY A 84 5.84 -6.39 -17.86
C GLY A 84 5.10 -5.06 -17.71
N GLY A 85 3.87 -4.93 -18.23
CA GLY A 85 3.11 -3.69 -18.20
C GLY A 85 1.60 -3.86 -18.07
N ILE A 86 0.92 -2.77 -17.75
CA ILE A 86 -0.55 -2.68 -17.62
C ILE A 86 -1.02 -1.28 -18.01
N TRP A 87 -2.23 -1.19 -18.54
CA TRP A 87 -2.90 0.07 -18.82
C TRP A 87 -3.60 0.58 -17.57
N VAL A 88 -3.29 1.82 -17.16
CA VAL A 88 -3.96 2.48 -16.06
C VAL A 88 -4.42 3.85 -16.49
N ARG A 89 -5.68 4.17 -16.20
CA ARG A 89 -6.17 5.54 -16.30
C ARG A 89 -5.60 6.33 -15.13
N VAL A 90 -4.84 7.38 -15.43
CA VAL A 90 -4.28 8.27 -14.40
C VAL A 90 -5.43 8.86 -13.56
N PRO A 91 -5.46 8.63 -12.23
CA PRO A 91 -6.50 9.15 -11.37
C PRO A 91 -6.23 10.63 -11.03
N ARG A 92 -7.26 11.32 -10.54
CA ARG A 92 -7.07 12.54 -9.74
C ARG A 92 -6.56 12.17 -8.35
N THR A 93 -6.01 13.14 -7.64
CA THR A 93 -5.57 12.96 -6.24
C THR A 93 -6.58 13.58 -5.29
N LEU A 94 -6.99 12.81 -4.29
CA LEU A 94 -7.74 13.24 -3.12
C LEU A 94 -6.76 13.40 -1.95
N MET A 95 -6.43 14.63 -1.60
CA MET A 95 -5.47 14.96 -0.55
C MET A 95 -6.18 14.94 0.81
N MET A 96 -5.85 13.94 1.63
CA MET A 96 -6.38 13.78 2.99
C MET A 96 -5.40 14.40 3.98
N ARG A 97 -5.62 15.69 4.31
CA ARG A 97 -4.74 16.46 5.19
C ARG A 97 -5.16 16.32 6.64
N TRP A 98 -4.28 15.73 7.46
CA TRP A 98 -4.47 15.59 8.91
C TRP A 98 -3.54 16.51 9.68
N ASN A 99 -4.14 17.50 10.34
CA ASN A 99 -3.41 18.53 11.09
C ASN A 99 -3.17 18.10 12.55
N GLY A 100 -2.18 18.70 13.21
CA GLY A 100 -1.86 18.44 14.62
C GLY A 100 -1.27 17.05 14.85
N ARG A 101 -1.46 16.52 16.06
CA ARG A 101 -0.97 15.20 16.50
C ARG A 101 -2.11 14.39 17.11
N LEU A 102 -2.02 13.07 16.99
CA LEU A 102 -2.99 12.17 17.60
C LEU A 102 -2.94 12.26 19.13
N GLY A 103 -4.12 12.22 19.76
CA GLY A 103 -4.26 12.13 21.20
C GLY A 103 -3.73 10.80 21.76
N ALA A 104 -3.56 10.73 23.08
CA ALA A 104 -3.13 9.49 23.74
C ALA A 104 -4.15 8.37 23.52
N GLY A 105 -3.68 7.21 23.02
CA GLY A 105 -4.54 6.07 22.71
C GLY A 105 -5.24 6.12 21.35
N VAL A 106 -5.10 7.23 20.61
CA VAL A 106 -5.63 7.37 19.25
C VAL A 106 -4.59 6.94 18.23
N THR A 107 -5.02 6.22 17.20
CA THR A 107 -4.14 5.58 16.22
C THR A 107 -4.53 5.92 14.78
N ALA A 108 -3.68 5.54 13.81
CA ALA A 108 -4.02 5.59 12.40
C ALA A 108 -5.30 4.81 12.02
N LYS A 109 -5.67 3.77 12.79
CA LYS A 109 -6.94 3.05 12.58
C LYS A 109 -8.13 3.99 12.80
N ASP A 110 -8.09 4.80 13.85
CA ASP A 110 -9.15 5.74 14.20
C ASP A 110 -9.27 6.85 13.15
N MET A 111 -8.14 7.30 12.60
CA MET A 111 -8.12 8.22 11.45
C MET A 111 -8.89 7.64 10.26
N MET A 112 -8.60 6.39 9.88
CA MET A 112 -9.27 5.71 8.77
C MET A 112 -10.75 5.49 9.03
N LEU A 113 -11.12 5.01 10.22
CA LEU A 113 -12.52 4.79 10.59
C LEU A 113 -13.32 6.10 10.58
N ARG A 114 -12.74 7.19 11.07
CA ARG A 114 -13.37 8.52 11.01
C ARG A 114 -13.55 9.00 9.57
N MET A 115 -12.55 8.81 8.73
CA MET A 115 -12.62 9.20 7.32
C MET A 115 -13.66 8.37 6.55
N ILE A 116 -13.67 7.05 6.73
CA ILE A 116 -14.67 6.15 6.13
C ILE A 116 -16.07 6.49 6.65
N GLY A 117 -16.23 6.80 7.94
CA GLY A 117 -17.51 7.25 8.50
C GLY A 117 -18.02 8.56 7.89
N ARG A 118 -17.12 9.47 7.51
CA ARG A 118 -17.47 10.75 6.86
C ARG A 118 -17.75 10.62 5.37
N LEU A 119 -16.92 9.84 4.65
CA LEU A 119 -16.93 9.79 3.18
C LEU A 119 -17.68 8.57 2.62
N GLY A 120 -17.94 7.56 3.45
CA GLY A 120 -18.52 6.28 3.05
C GLY A 120 -17.52 5.31 2.41
N MET A 121 -17.95 4.05 2.21
CA MET A 121 -17.12 2.95 1.70
C MET A 121 -16.65 3.11 0.23
N ASN A 122 -17.12 4.13 -0.48
CA ASN A 122 -16.70 4.45 -1.85
C ASN A 122 -16.29 5.93 -2.01
N GLY A 123 -15.95 6.59 -0.90
CA GLY A 123 -15.56 8.00 -0.88
C GLY A 123 -14.36 8.32 -1.75
N GLY A 124 -13.47 7.33 -1.97
CA GLY A 124 -12.28 7.41 -2.80
C GLY A 124 -12.54 7.37 -4.31
N ARG A 125 -13.72 6.92 -4.77
CA ARG A 125 -14.17 6.98 -6.17
C ARG A 125 -13.14 6.50 -7.21
N TYR A 126 -12.38 5.46 -6.88
CA TYR A 126 -11.29 4.93 -7.69
C TYR A 126 -10.23 5.98 -8.09
N GLN A 127 -10.06 7.00 -7.25
CA GLN A 127 -9.00 8.01 -7.36
C GLN A 127 -7.81 7.63 -6.48
N ALA A 128 -6.67 8.30 -6.65
CA ALA A 128 -5.57 8.18 -5.72
C ALA A 128 -5.92 8.95 -4.44
N VAL A 129 -5.76 8.31 -3.29
CA VAL A 129 -5.84 8.97 -1.98
C VAL A 129 -4.42 9.20 -1.52
N GLU A 130 -4.09 10.42 -1.13
CA GLU A 130 -2.79 10.74 -0.54
C GLU A 130 -2.95 11.30 0.87
N PHE A 131 -2.29 10.64 1.82
CA PHE A 131 -2.30 11.01 3.22
C PHE A 131 -1.17 11.99 3.50
N CYS A 132 -1.52 13.17 4.02
CA CYS A 132 -0.54 14.21 4.31
C CYS A 132 -0.86 14.97 5.60
N GLY A 133 0.01 15.91 5.97
CA GLY A 133 -0.12 16.74 7.16
C GLY A 133 0.75 16.30 8.32
N GLU A 134 0.71 17.08 9.40
CA GLU A 134 1.57 16.89 10.57
C GLU A 134 1.32 15.53 11.25
N ALA A 135 0.05 15.14 11.39
CA ALA A 135 -0.28 13.89 12.06
C ALA A 135 0.29 12.70 11.31
N VAL A 136 0.16 12.67 9.97
CA VAL A 136 0.68 11.60 9.11
C VAL A 136 2.20 11.51 9.18
N ARG A 137 2.90 12.66 9.17
CA ARG A 137 4.37 12.69 9.32
C ARG A 137 4.84 12.15 10.67
N ALA A 138 4.05 12.34 11.73
CA ALA A 138 4.35 11.83 13.06
C ALA A 138 4.10 10.32 13.22
N LEU A 139 3.41 9.67 12.28
CA LEU A 139 3.09 8.24 12.34
C LEU A 139 4.32 7.37 12.10
N SER A 140 4.33 6.22 12.77
CA SER A 140 5.23 5.11 12.44
C SER A 140 4.91 4.53 11.05
N MET A 141 5.84 3.75 10.47
CA MET A 141 5.58 3.07 9.20
C MET A 141 4.42 2.06 9.30
N GLN A 142 4.24 1.39 10.45
CA GLN A 142 3.10 0.49 10.65
C GLN A 142 1.75 1.22 10.60
N GLU A 143 1.71 2.41 11.17
CA GLU A 143 0.52 3.26 11.13
C GLU A 143 0.26 3.82 9.73
N ARG A 144 1.31 4.22 8.99
CA ARG A 144 1.17 4.60 7.58
C ARG A 144 0.68 3.43 6.71
N MET A 145 1.21 2.22 6.94
CA MET A 145 0.73 1.00 6.29
C MET A 145 -0.74 0.75 6.61
N THR A 146 -1.21 1.05 7.82
CA THR A 146 -2.64 0.97 8.17
C THR A 146 -3.49 1.95 7.34
N LEU A 147 -3.05 3.20 7.18
CA LEU A 147 -3.75 4.18 6.35
C LEU A 147 -3.86 3.70 4.90
N SER A 148 -2.73 3.32 4.31
CA SER A 148 -2.63 2.85 2.93
C SER A 148 -3.38 1.54 2.69
N ASN A 149 -3.32 0.59 3.63
CA ASN A 149 -4.07 -0.67 3.56
C ASN A 149 -5.58 -0.38 3.51
N MET A 150 -6.05 0.47 4.42
CA MET A 150 -7.48 0.74 4.55
C MET A 150 -8.05 1.71 3.50
N SER A 151 -7.21 2.21 2.59
CA SER A 151 -7.69 3.00 1.45
C SER A 151 -8.50 2.12 0.49
N ALA A 152 -8.34 0.79 0.54
CA ALA A 152 -9.18 -0.17 -0.17
C ALA A 152 -10.65 -0.05 0.26
N GLU A 153 -10.94 0.11 1.55
CA GLU A 153 -12.30 0.29 2.09
C GLU A 153 -12.93 1.64 1.72
N LEU A 154 -12.16 2.60 1.22
CA LEU A 154 -12.69 3.82 0.61
C LEU A 154 -13.02 3.65 -0.87
N GLY A 155 -12.71 2.50 -1.48
CA GLY A 155 -12.76 2.31 -2.92
C GLY A 155 -11.77 3.22 -3.65
N SER A 156 -10.63 3.55 -3.04
CA SER A 156 -9.53 4.25 -3.73
C SER A 156 -8.77 3.29 -4.64
N GLN A 157 -8.07 3.83 -5.64
CA GLN A 157 -7.16 3.04 -6.46
C GLN A 157 -5.87 2.72 -5.70
N VAL A 158 -5.36 3.68 -4.93
CA VAL A 158 -4.15 3.58 -4.12
C VAL A 158 -4.24 4.51 -2.90
N GLY A 159 -3.56 4.17 -1.81
CA GLY A 159 -3.39 5.02 -0.63
C GLY A 159 -1.92 5.40 -0.45
N LEU A 160 -1.53 6.60 -0.88
CA LEU A 160 -0.15 7.08 -0.91
C LEU A 160 0.21 7.85 0.36
N GLY A 161 1.45 7.70 0.80
CA GLY A 161 2.11 8.58 1.75
C GLY A 161 3.46 8.99 1.20
N ALA A 162 3.78 10.29 1.28
CA ALA A 162 5.09 10.77 0.87
C ALA A 162 6.19 10.14 1.75
N PRO A 163 7.26 9.60 1.15
CA PRO A 163 8.35 8.98 1.89
C PRO A 163 9.17 10.05 2.63
N ASP A 164 9.70 9.68 3.78
CA ASP A 164 10.57 10.55 4.58
C ASP A 164 11.63 9.73 5.33
N ALA A 165 12.29 10.36 6.31
CA ALA A 165 13.31 9.70 7.12
C ALA A 165 12.79 8.44 7.85
N THR A 166 11.51 8.38 8.19
CA THR A 166 10.89 7.19 8.79
C THR A 166 10.82 6.05 7.77
N THR A 167 10.46 6.36 6.53
CA THR A 167 10.47 5.41 5.42
C THR A 167 11.89 4.91 5.12
N GLU A 168 12.87 5.82 5.06
CA GLU A 168 14.27 5.45 4.87
C GLU A 168 14.78 4.53 5.98
N ALA A 169 14.52 4.87 7.24
CA ALA A 169 14.95 4.08 8.39
C ALA A 169 14.37 2.66 8.35
N TRP A 170 13.10 2.52 7.97
CA TRP A 170 12.46 1.21 7.79
C TRP A 170 13.14 0.39 6.69
N LEU A 171 13.33 0.98 5.50
CA LEU A 171 13.93 0.27 4.37
C LEU A 171 15.35 -0.17 4.66
N ARG A 172 16.12 0.66 5.37
CA ARG A 172 17.45 0.31 5.86
C ARG A 172 17.41 -0.88 6.82
N ALA A 173 16.49 -0.88 7.78
CA ALA A 173 16.31 -1.98 8.73
C ALA A 173 15.86 -3.28 8.04
N ALA A 174 15.06 -3.18 6.97
CA ALA A 174 14.63 -4.30 6.14
C ALA A 174 15.72 -4.83 5.19
N GLY A 175 16.92 -4.23 5.17
CA GLY A 175 18.02 -4.67 4.32
C GLY A 175 17.90 -4.25 2.85
N ALA A 176 17.07 -3.23 2.55
CA ALA A 176 16.93 -2.71 1.20
C ALA A 176 18.25 -2.13 0.68
N ARG A 177 18.62 -2.45 -0.56
CA ARG A 177 19.91 -2.03 -1.15
C ARG A 177 19.91 -0.54 -1.51
N GLY A 178 20.90 0.22 -1.05
CA GLY A 178 21.07 1.64 -1.38
C GLY A 178 20.00 2.56 -0.77
N PRO A 179 20.30 3.87 -0.62
CA PRO A 179 19.36 4.82 -0.06
C PRO A 179 18.15 5.01 -1.00
N PRO A 180 16.91 5.12 -0.46
CA PRO A 180 15.76 5.56 -1.24
C PRO A 180 15.84 7.07 -1.54
N ASP A 181 15.36 7.48 -2.71
CA ASP A 181 15.27 8.90 -3.06
C ASP A 181 14.02 9.55 -2.45
N ILE A 182 14.06 9.78 -1.15
CA ILE A 182 12.91 10.35 -0.43
C ILE A 182 12.68 11.83 -0.75
N ALA A 183 13.65 12.51 -1.38
CA ALA A 183 13.51 13.93 -1.73
C ALA A 183 12.79 14.11 -3.08
N HIS A 184 13.02 13.22 -4.03
CA HIS A 184 12.40 13.29 -5.35
C HIS A 184 10.92 12.91 -5.34
N TRP A 185 10.55 11.85 -4.61
CA TRP A 185 9.19 11.31 -4.61
C TRP A 185 8.25 12.09 -3.68
N GLN A 186 8.06 13.37 -3.96
CA GLN A 186 7.20 14.29 -3.21
C GLN A 186 6.16 14.91 -4.12
N SER A 187 5.02 15.29 -3.56
CA SER A 187 4.01 16.08 -4.26
C SER A 187 4.50 17.52 -4.45
N ASP A 188 4.40 18.04 -5.67
CA ASP A 188 4.81 19.40 -5.98
C ASP A 188 3.93 20.44 -5.26
N PRO A 189 4.50 21.56 -4.78
CA PRO A 189 3.72 22.67 -4.26
C PRO A 189 2.72 23.19 -5.30
N GLY A 190 1.42 23.18 -4.96
CA GLY A 190 0.37 23.66 -5.84
C GLY A 190 -0.11 22.65 -6.89
N ALA A 191 0.31 21.38 -6.80
CA ALA A 191 -0.28 20.31 -7.60
C ALA A 191 -1.81 20.28 -7.46
N ASP A 192 -2.50 20.08 -8.59
CA ASP A 192 -3.97 20.03 -8.61
C ASP A 192 -4.48 18.80 -7.85
N ALA A 193 -5.33 19.03 -6.85
CA ALA A 193 -5.90 17.99 -6.03
C ALA A 193 -7.20 18.44 -5.35
N GLU A 194 -8.05 17.47 -5.04
CA GLU A 194 -9.23 17.69 -4.20
C GLU A 194 -8.83 17.55 -2.72
N TRP A 195 -8.92 18.64 -1.97
CA TRP A 195 -8.46 18.70 -0.58
C TRP A 195 -9.57 18.35 0.42
N HIS A 196 -9.23 17.49 1.37
CA HIS A 196 -10.07 17.12 2.51
C HIS A 196 -9.30 17.33 3.81
N ASP A 197 -9.78 18.25 4.63
CA ASP A 197 -9.19 18.57 5.92
C ASP A 197 -9.80 17.77 7.06
N PHE A 198 -8.91 17.27 7.92
CA PHE A 198 -9.23 16.57 9.15
C PHE A 198 -8.47 17.21 10.32
N ALA A 199 -9.21 17.49 11.39
CA ALA A 199 -8.63 17.77 12.70
C ALA A 199 -7.97 16.49 13.25
N PRO A 200 -6.96 16.59 14.15
CA PRO A 200 -6.41 15.41 14.80
C PRO A 200 -7.56 14.61 15.43
N ALA A 201 -7.54 13.30 15.27
CA ALA A 201 -8.48 12.46 16.01
C ALA A 201 -8.12 12.61 17.50
N ALA A 202 -9.09 13.06 18.28
CA ALA A 202 -9.00 13.26 19.73
C ALA A 202 -9.60 12.05 20.43
#